data_AF-V7C644-F1
#
_entry.id   AF-V7C644-F1
#
_cell.length_a   1.000
_cell.length_b   1.000
_cell.length_c   1.000
_cell.angle_alpha   90.00
_cell.angle_beta   90.00
_cell.angle_gamma   90.00
#
_symmetry.space_group_name_H-M   'P 1'
#
loop_
_entity.id
_entity.type
_entity.pdbx_description
1 polymer ?
#
loop_
_entity_poly.entity_id
_entity_poly.type
_entity_poly.pdbx_seq_one_letter_code
_entity_poly.pdbx_strand_id
1 'polypeptide(L)'
;WDDGSYSDKAEVSYTVEGSTCNLMLTKSVYSSGVNLLTFILHDTVVCLDGDNLCMQINKTGTGFLGTVDFKNHNSIPWTKTKKKVDAWGGVTDTKIYLYGTANRCGLLVWECNKNDSHQQAKAVTMAHYFVNSKGTGGVNRSSETTDVGFSVVVKVGLSDGKFDIRAEGPERHPVSALLYMFDEVNRSGIWKPSMCPHCSNIRRNMSWLSDSEDSDETVWGSWSHQIISPFSKCNHELFEVAFSILELDYH
;
A
#
# COMPACT_ATOMS: atom_id res chain seq x y z
N TRP A 1 27.24 23.71 15.69
CA TRP A 1 27.98 22.77 14.86
C TRP A 1 26.89 22.02 14.11
N ASP A 2 26.72 22.34 12.84
CA ASP A 2 25.77 21.68 11.96
C ASP A 2 26.46 20.42 11.45
N ASP A 3 25.89 19.24 11.72
CA ASP A 3 26.46 17.99 11.25
C ASP A 3 26.19 17.77 9.75
N GLY A 4 25.40 18.63 9.11
CA GLY A 4 25.05 18.55 7.70
C GLY A 4 23.97 17.49 7.41
N SER A 5 23.33 16.94 8.43
CA SER A 5 22.19 16.05 8.26
C SER A 5 20.91 16.83 7.95
N TYR A 6 20.05 16.26 7.11
CA TYR A 6 18.72 16.82 6.85
C TYR A 6 17.69 15.72 6.61
N SER A 7 16.42 16.06 6.79
CA SER A 7 15.29 15.17 6.54
C SER A 7 14.20 15.84 5.74
N ASP A 8 13.80 15.23 4.63
CA ASP A 8 12.63 15.61 3.85
C ASP A 8 11.45 14.72 4.25
N LYS A 9 10.25 15.30 4.34
CA LYS A 9 9.02 14.56 4.67
C LYS A 9 7.94 14.82 3.61
N ALA A 10 7.28 13.75 3.18
CA ALA A 10 6.03 13.79 2.43
C ALA A 10 4.94 13.06 3.23
N GLU A 11 3.70 13.54 3.14
CA GLU A 11 2.60 13.01 3.92
C GLU A 11 1.30 12.99 3.10
N VAL A 12 0.52 11.92 3.25
CA VAL A 12 -0.84 11.81 2.76
C VAL A 12 -1.73 11.38 3.94
N SER A 13 -2.77 12.16 4.21
CA SER A 13 -3.71 11.91 5.31
C SER A 13 -5.14 11.83 4.82
N TYR A 14 -5.88 10.82 5.30
CA TYR A 14 -7.32 10.65 5.08
C TYR A 14 -8.04 10.72 6.41
N THR A 15 -8.93 11.70 6.57
CA THR A 15 -9.81 11.80 7.73
C THR A 15 -11.23 11.40 7.30
N VAL A 16 -11.75 10.36 7.93
CA VAL A 16 -13.10 9.85 7.67
C VAL A 16 -13.78 9.70 9.03
N GLU A 17 -14.88 10.42 9.23
CA GLU A 17 -15.70 10.34 10.45
C GLU A 17 -14.87 10.54 11.75
N GLY A 18 -13.94 11.48 11.73
CA GLY A 18 -13.07 11.80 12.87
C GLY A 18 -11.90 10.84 13.08
N SER A 19 -11.80 9.74 12.32
CA SER A 19 -10.64 8.83 12.33
C SER A 19 -9.69 9.15 11.19
N THR A 20 -8.40 9.27 11.49
CA THR A 20 -7.39 9.65 10.50
C THR A 20 -6.43 8.50 10.23
N CYS A 21 -6.23 8.17 8.95
CA CYS A 21 -5.13 7.35 8.48
C CYS A 21 -4.09 8.26 7.83
N ASN A 22 -2.84 8.15 8.26
CA ASN A 22 -1.73 8.98 7.84
C ASN A 22 -0.61 8.11 7.30
N LEU A 23 -0.18 8.42 6.08
CA LEU A 23 0.95 7.80 5.41
C LEU A 23 2.05 8.82 5.28
N MET A 24 3.17 8.55 5.93
CA MET A 24 4.31 9.43 5.95
C MET A 24 5.51 8.74 5.30
N LEU A 25 6.16 9.44 4.39
CA LEU A 25 7.42 9.06 3.78
C LEU A 25 8.49 10.06 4.22
N THR A 26 9.47 9.59 4.99
CA THR A 26 10.57 10.42 5.49
C THR A 26 11.86 9.97 4.84
N LYS A 27 12.55 10.89 4.16
CA LYS A 27 13.88 10.69 3.59
C LYS A 27 14.89 11.39 4.48
N SER A 28 15.76 10.64 5.13
CA SER A 28 16.84 11.17 5.96
C SER A 28 18.18 11.01 5.24
N VAL A 29 18.96 12.08 5.23
CA VAL A 29 20.33 12.12 4.70
C VAL A 29 21.27 12.41 5.86
N TYR A 30 22.13 11.45 6.16
CA TYR A 30 23.14 11.59 7.19
C TYR A 30 24.44 12.15 6.60
N SER A 31 25.24 12.79 7.44
CA SER A 31 26.57 13.32 7.08
C SER A 31 27.53 12.26 6.54
N SER A 32 27.31 11.00 6.91
CA SER A 32 28.01 9.82 6.37
C SER A 32 27.63 9.47 4.93
N GLY A 33 26.69 10.19 4.31
CA GLY A 33 26.15 9.89 2.98
C GLY A 33 25.16 8.74 2.94
N VAL A 34 24.84 8.15 4.10
CA VAL A 34 23.78 7.14 4.20
C VAL A 34 22.44 7.82 3.99
N ASN A 35 21.69 7.33 3.01
CA ASN A 35 20.33 7.78 2.76
C ASN A 35 19.37 6.69 3.27
N LEU A 36 18.49 7.06 4.20
CA LEU A 36 17.45 6.22 4.77
C LEU A 36 16.09 6.76 4.32
N LEU A 37 15.24 5.88 3.83
CA LEU A 37 13.85 6.18 3.51
C LEU A 37 12.96 5.36 4.44
N THR A 38 12.12 6.04 5.20
CA THR A 38 11.22 5.44 6.19
C THR A 38 9.79 5.69 5.77
N PHE A 39 9.02 4.62 5.60
CA PHE A 39 7.58 4.66 5.39
C PHE A 39 6.89 4.33 6.70
N ILE A 40 5.97 5.21 7.10
CA ILE A 40 5.25 5.12 8.37
C ILE A 40 3.76 5.19 8.05
N LEU A 41 3.04 4.15 8.45
CA LEU A 41 1.59 4.14 8.45
C LEU A 41 1.11 4.31 9.89
N HIS A 42 0.37 5.40 10.12
CA HIS A 42 -0.28 5.71 11.38
C HIS A 42 -1.80 5.70 11.16
N ASP A 43 -2.49 4.70 11.70
CA ASP A 43 -3.94 4.60 11.65
C ASP A 43 -4.49 4.56 13.07
N THR A 44 -5.28 5.56 13.45
CA THR A 44 -5.79 5.72 14.83
C THR A 44 -6.60 4.52 15.33
N VAL A 45 -7.12 3.69 14.42
CA VAL A 45 -7.91 2.50 14.77
C VAL A 45 -7.04 1.26 15.01
N VAL A 46 -5.85 1.21 14.44
CA VAL A 46 -4.99 0.01 14.43
C VAL A 46 -3.74 0.22 15.30
N CYS A 47 -3.26 1.45 15.40
CA CYS A 47 -2.09 1.86 16.17
C CYS A 47 -2.50 2.31 17.58
N LEU A 48 -3.22 1.45 18.34
CA LEU A 48 -3.79 1.83 19.64
C LEU A 48 -2.73 2.14 20.72
N ASP A 49 -1.54 1.51 20.63
CA ASP A 49 -0.47 1.64 21.64
C ASP A 49 0.68 2.58 21.20
N GLY A 50 0.44 3.44 20.19
CA GLY A 50 1.49 4.28 19.60
C GLY A 50 2.43 3.52 18.64
N ASP A 51 2.14 2.25 18.41
CA ASP A 51 2.87 1.38 17.49
C ASP A 51 2.52 1.71 16.04
N ASN A 52 3.44 2.33 15.32
CA ASN A 52 3.29 2.58 13.89
C ASN A 52 3.87 1.44 13.06
N LEU A 53 3.20 1.12 11.95
CA LEU A 53 3.79 0.22 10.97
C LEU A 53 4.87 0.96 10.20
N CYS A 54 6.12 0.55 10.42
CA CYS A 54 7.31 1.23 9.92
C CYS A 54 8.11 0.30 9.02
N MET A 55 8.44 0.78 7.82
CA MET A 55 9.27 0.05 6.87
C MET A 55 10.41 0.94 6.41
N GLN A 56 11.62 0.40 6.38
CA GLN A 56 12.83 1.15 6.07
C GLN A 56 13.52 0.62 4.81
N ILE A 57 13.96 1.56 3.98
CA ILE A 57 14.78 1.32 2.80
C ILE A 57 16.07 2.11 2.97
N ASN A 58 17.20 1.42 2.98
CA ASN A 58 18.50 2.05 2.96
C ASN A 58 19.16 1.84 1.60
N LYS A 59 20.03 2.77 1.22
CA LYS A 59 20.92 2.59 0.08
C LYS A 59 22.12 1.75 0.51
N THR A 60 22.43 0.69 -0.23
CA THR A 60 23.65 -0.09 -0.04
C THR A 60 24.80 0.50 -0.87
N GLY A 61 26.05 0.24 -0.47
CA GLY A 61 27.24 0.73 -1.19
C GLY A 61 27.36 0.20 -2.63
N THR A 62 26.62 -0.86 -2.96
CA THR A 62 26.56 -1.52 -4.27
C THR A 62 25.54 -0.92 -5.22
N GLY A 63 24.83 0.15 -4.82
CA GLY A 63 23.80 0.76 -5.66
C GLY A 63 22.48 -0.02 -5.72
N PHE A 64 22.19 -0.80 -4.67
CA PHE A 64 20.89 -1.44 -4.48
C PHE A 64 20.21 -0.94 -3.20
N LEU A 65 18.99 -1.43 -2.96
CA LEU A 65 18.17 -1.10 -1.82
C LEU A 65 18.23 -2.24 -0.80
N GLY A 66 18.69 -1.93 0.42
CA GLY A 66 18.51 -2.80 1.57
C GLY A 66 17.19 -2.48 2.23
N THR A 67 16.39 -3.50 2.52
CA THR A 67 15.06 -3.32 3.11
C THR A 67 15.05 -3.94 4.50
N VAL A 68 14.67 -3.16 5.50
CA VAL A 68 14.48 -3.62 6.88
C VAL A 68 13.02 -3.40 7.25
N ASP A 69 12.40 -4.48 7.71
CA ASP A 69 11.00 -4.51 8.08
C ASP A 69 10.92 -4.52 9.61
N PHE A 70 10.45 -3.41 10.18
CA PHE A 70 10.26 -3.29 11.63
C PHE A 70 8.81 -3.62 11.94
N LYS A 71 8.56 -4.89 12.23
CA LYS A 71 7.30 -5.28 12.85
C LYS A 71 7.40 -4.97 14.32
N ASN A 72 6.54 -4.06 14.80
CA ASN A 72 6.28 -4.06 16.22
C ASN A 72 5.52 -5.34 16.56
N HIS A 73 5.97 -6.04 17.60
CA HIS A 73 5.69 -7.47 17.79
C HIS A 73 4.22 -7.79 18.10
N ASN A 74 3.35 -6.81 18.29
CA ASN A 74 2.13 -7.02 19.07
C ASN A 74 0.79 -6.72 18.37
N SER A 75 0.73 -6.13 17.17
CA SER A 75 -0.57 -5.58 16.70
C SER A 75 -1.00 -5.84 15.25
N ILE A 76 -0.19 -6.47 14.39
CA ILE A 76 -0.63 -6.70 13.00
C ILE A 76 -1.36 -8.05 12.90
N PRO A 77 -2.69 -8.07 12.64
CA PRO A 77 -3.50 -9.28 12.78
C PRO A 77 -3.12 -10.38 11.80
N TRP A 78 -2.64 -10.00 10.61
CA TRP A 78 -2.32 -10.95 9.55
C TRP A 78 -1.19 -10.46 8.66
N THR A 79 -0.15 -11.27 8.50
CA THR A 79 0.88 -11.06 7.49
C THR A 79 1.03 -12.30 6.61
N LYS A 80 1.15 -12.10 5.30
CA LYS A 80 1.56 -13.15 4.36
C LYS A 80 2.76 -12.69 3.55
N THR A 81 3.75 -13.56 3.44
CA THR A 81 4.93 -13.33 2.62
C THR A 81 4.93 -14.32 1.46
N LYS A 82 5.17 -13.84 0.25
CA LYS A 82 5.29 -14.67 -0.94
C LYS A 82 6.53 -14.29 -1.72
N LYS A 83 7.31 -15.31 -2.09
CA LYS A 83 8.46 -15.17 -2.98
C LYS A 83 8.09 -15.77 -4.34
N LYS A 84 8.42 -15.07 -5.42
CA LYS A 84 8.31 -15.54 -6.79
C LYS A 84 9.66 -15.43 -7.48
N VAL A 85 9.94 -16.38 -8.37
CA VAL A 85 11.11 -16.40 -9.22
C VAL A 85 10.60 -16.45 -10.66
N ASP A 86 11.03 -15.53 -11.50
CA ASP A 86 10.66 -15.51 -12.91
C ASP A 86 11.60 -16.38 -13.77
N ALA A 87 11.31 -16.50 -15.06
CA ALA A 87 12.09 -17.35 -15.98
C ALA A 87 13.52 -16.82 -16.23
N TRP A 88 13.76 -15.54 -15.96
CA TRP A 88 15.07 -14.89 -16.02
C TRP A 88 15.78 -14.92 -14.66
N GLY A 89 15.18 -15.63 -13.70
CA GLY A 89 15.61 -15.80 -12.33
C GLY A 89 15.23 -14.64 -11.40
N GLY A 90 14.68 -13.54 -11.94
CA GLY A 90 14.30 -12.36 -11.17
C GLY A 90 13.40 -12.70 -10.00
N VAL A 91 13.70 -12.13 -8.84
CA VAL A 91 13.06 -12.50 -7.57
C VAL A 91 12.14 -11.37 -7.12
N THR A 92 10.85 -11.67 -6.95
CA THR A 92 9.90 -10.74 -6.33
C THR A 92 9.48 -11.26 -4.96
N ASP A 93 9.83 -10.52 -3.91
CA ASP A 93 9.37 -10.77 -2.55
C ASP A 93 8.22 -9.80 -2.22
N THR A 94 7.02 -10.34 -2.01
CA THR A 94 5.83 -9.58 -1.62
C THR A 94 5.49 -9.87 -0.16
N LYS A 95 5.34 -8.84 0.67
CA LYS A 95 4.76 -8.89 2.02
C LYS A 95 3.43 -8.16 2.00
N ILE A 96 2.42 -8.77 2.62
CA ILE A 96 1.04 -8.32 2.61
C ILE A 96 0.59 -8.23 4.05
N TYR A 97 0.07 -7.08 4.44
CA TYR A 97 -0.49 -6.81 5.76
C TYR A 97 -1.96 -6.43 5.59
N LEU A 98 -2.84 -7.23 6.18
CA LEU A 98 -4.27 -6.92 6.28
C LEU A 98 -4.57 -6.51 7.72
N TYR A 99 -5.30 -5.41 7.88
CA TYR A 99 -5.60 -4.86 9.19
C TYR A 99 -6.97 -4.20 9.23
N GLY A 100 -7.49 -3.98 10.44
CA GLY A 100 -8.66 -3.16 10.70
C GLY A 100 -9.80 -3.90 11.40
N THR A 101 -11.00 -3.39 11.18
CA THR A 101 -12.28 -3.80 11.79
C THR A 101 -13.32 -4.04 10.68
N ALA A 102 -14.52 -4.49 11.06
CA ALA A 102 -15.61 -4.75 10.12
C ALA A 102 -15.95 -3.57 9.20
N ASN A 103 -15.87 -2.34 9.73
CA ASN A 103 -16.30 -1.14 8.99
C ASN A 103 -15.13 -0.37 8.40
N ARG A 104 -13.91 -0.60 8.89
CA ARG A 104 -12.70 0.13 8.47
C ARG A 104 -11.55 -0.83 8.38
N CYS A 105 -11.04 -1.08 7.19
CA CYS A 105 -9.92 -1.98 6.98
C CYS A 105 -8.91 -1.42 5.98
N GLY A 106 -7.71 -1.96 6.03
CA GLY A 106 -6.63 -1.59 5.13
C GLY A 106 -5.83 -2.80 4.68
N LEU A 107 -5.27 -2.67 3.48
CA LEU A 107 -4.32 -3.57 2.90
C LEU A 107 -3.03 -2.79 2.61
N LEU A 108 -1.94 -3.17 3.28
CA LEU A 108 -0.61 -2.66 2.98
C LEU A 108 0.20 -3.75 2.28
N VAL A 109 0.80 -3.39 1.15
CA VAL A 109 1.62 -4.27 0.34
C VAL A 109 3.02 -3.67 0.23
N TRP A 110 3.99 -4.54 0.38
CA TRP A 110 5.40 -4.25 0.21
C TRP A 110 6.00 -5.26 -0.76
N GLU A 111 6.36 -4.81 -1.96
CA GLU A 111 6.92 -5.66 -3.01
C GLU A 111 8.35 -5.23 -3.32
N CYS A 112 9.30 -6.15 -3.17
CA CYS A 112 10.70 -5.96 -3.51
C CYS A 112 11.05 -6.78 -4.75
N ASN A 113 11.53 -6.10 -5.78
CA ASN A 113 12.13 -6.74 -6.94
C ASN A 113 13.65 -6.82 -6.75
N LYS A 114 14.17 -8.04 -6.65
CA LYS A 114 15.57 -8.39 -6.41
C LYS A 114 16.13 -9.12 -7.63
N ASN A 115 17.44 -9.07 -7.78
CA ASN A 115 18.16 -9.97 -8.66
C ASN A 115 18.60 -11.22 -7.87
N ASP A 116 18.85 -12.28 -8.59
CA ASP A 116 18.88 -13.65 -8.07
C ASP A 116 20.16 -13.91 -7.28
N SER A 117 21.19 -13.10 -7.54
CA SER A 117 22.50 -13.16 -6.90
C SER A 117 22.64 -12.30 -5.65
N HIS A 118 21.80 -11.26 -5.47
CA HIS A 118 21.93 -10.35 -4.34
C HIS A 118 20.63 -10.28 -3.54
N GLN A 119 20.74 -10.37 -2.21
CA GLN A 119 19.60 -10.19 -1.30
C GLN A 119 18.99 -8.78 -1.33
N GLN A 120 19.51 -7.89 -2.18
CA GLN A 120 19.20 -6.46 -2.23
C GLN A 120 18.22 -6.17 -3.38
N ALA A 121 17.31 -5.23 -3.15
CA ALA A 121 16.26 -4.89 -4.11
C ALA A 121 16.74 -3.84 -5.13
N LYS A 122 16.35 -3.99 -6.39
CA LYS A 122 16.49 -2.97 -7.44
C LYS A 122 15.39 -1.92 -7.33
N ALA A 123 14.18 -2.36 -6.99
CA ALA A 123 13.03 -1.51 -6.82
C ALA A 123 12.14 -2.03 -5.70
N VAL A 124 11.50 -1.11 -4.99
CA VAL A 124 10.51 -1.39 -3.96
C VAL A 124 9.21 -0.69 -4.31
N THR A 125 8.10 -1.40 -4.25
CA THR A 125 6.76 -0.83 -4.36
C THR A 125 6.04 -0.99 -3.04
N MET A 126 5.53 0.12 -2.52
CA MET A 126 4.64 0.17 -1.37
C MET A 126 3.26 0.54 -1.88
N ALA A 127 2.24 -0.21 -1.50
CA ALA A 127 0.87 0.15 -1.83
C ALA A 127 0.01 0.05 -0.58
N HIS A 128 -0.73 1.12 -0.30
CA HIS A 128 -1.72 1.15 0.76
C HIS A 128 -3.09 1.34 0.16
N TYR A 129 -4.01 0.47 0.55
CA TYR A 129 -5.40 0.55 0.21
C TYR A 129 -6.21 0.67 1.49
N PHE A 130 -7.16 1.58 1.49
CA PHE A 130 -7.95 1.91 2.66
C PHE A 130 -9.44 1.84 2.30
N VAL A 131 -10.22 1.24 3.18
CA VAL A 131 -11.67 1.16 3.07
C VAL A 131 -12.31 1.62 4.37
N ASN A 132 -13.30 2.51 4.25
CA ASN A 132 -14.30 2.78 5.28
C ASN A 132 -15.68 2.51 4.68
N SER A 133 -16.50 1.71 5.37
CA SER A 133 -17.79 1.24 4.88
C SER A 133 -18.86 1.32 5.97
N LYS A 134 -20.12 1.48 5.56
CA LYS A 134 -21.26 1.35 6.46
C LYS A 134 -21.35 -0.09 6.94
N GLY A 135 -21.18 -0.29 8.24
CA GLY A 135 -21.50 -1.57 8.85
C GLY A 135 -22.97 -1.92 8.66
N THR A 136 -23.26 -3.18 8.33
CA THR A 136 -24.62 -3.71 8.13
C THR A 136 -25.39 -3.89 9.46
N GLY A 137 -24.79 -3.53 10.60
CA GLY A 137 -25.36 -3.70 11.94
C GLY A 137 -26.44 -2.65 12.27
N GLY A 138 -27.70 -3.07 12.26
CA GLY A 138 -28.90 -2.25 12.44
C GLY A 138 -29.16 -1.72 13.86
N VAL A 139 -28.27 -0.89 14.40
CA VAL A 139 -28.56 -0.10 15.60
C VAL A 139 -28.40 1.37 15.29
N ASN A 140 -29.51 2.04 14.99
CA ASN A 140 -29.76 3.49 14.97
C ASN A 140 -28.52 4.41 15.06
N ARG A 141 -27.60 4.33 14.10
CA ARG A 141 -26.54 5.34 13.95
C ARG A 141 -27.10 6.47 13.10
N SER A 142 -27.44 7.57 13.78
CA SER A 142 -27.95 8.81 13.18
C SER A 142 -26.88 9.64 12.45
N SER A 143 -25.78 9.02 12.00
CA SER A 143 -24.72 9.69 11.27
C SER A 143 -24.56 9.04 9.91
N GLU A 144 -24.71 9.82 8.86
CA GLU A 144 -24.40 9.45 7.47
C GLU A 144 -22.95 9.01 7.37
N THR A 145 -22.68 7.73 7.58
CA THR A 145 -21.33 7.21 7.36
C THR A 145 -21.01 7.26 5.87
N THR A 146 -19.79 7.59 5.48
CA THR A 146 -19.43 7.72 4.05
C THR A 146 -18.63 6.50 3.62
N ASP A 147 -19.18 5.76 2.67
CA ASP A 147 -18.46 4.69 1.99
C ASP A 147 -17.34 5.29 1.15
N VAL A 148 -16.09 5.07 1.56
CA VAL A 148 -14.91 5.59 0.87
C VAL A 148 -13.84 4.52 0.74
N GLY A 149 -13.28 4.43 -0.46
CA GLY A 149 -12.11 3.63 -0.76
C GLY A 149 -11.00 4.53 -1.30
N PHE A 150 -9.78 4.37 -0.78
CA PHE A 150 -8.59 5.10 -1.25
C PHE A 150 -7.43 4.15 -1.52
N SER A 151 -6.54 4.55 -2.42
CA SER A 151 -5.23 3.92 -2.56
C SER A 151 -4.11 4.94 -2.74
N VAL A 152 -2.95 4.63 -2.18
CA VAL A 152 -1.68 5.29 -2.48
C VAL A 152 -0.65 4.24 -2.84
N VAL A 153 0.15 4.52 -3.86
CA VAL A 153 1.25 3.66 -4.29
C VAL A 153 2.52 4.48 -4.34
N VAL A 154 3.57 4.02 -3.66
CA VAL A 154 4.90 4.63 -3.68
C VAL A 154 5.87 3.64 -4.29
N LYS A 155 6.52 4.03 -5.38
CA LYS A 155 7.58 3.28 -6.05
C LYS A 155 8.91 3.94 -5.72
N VAL A 156 9.86 3.13 -5.31
CA VAL A 156 11.21 3.55 -4.93
C VAL A 156 12.20 2.75 -5.76
N GLY A 157 12.99 3.45 -6.55
CA GLY A 157 14.13 2.90 -7.28
C GLY A 157 15.41 3.67 -6.97
N LEU A 158 16.44 3.37 -7.74
CA LEU A 158 17.66 4.14 -7.76
C LEU A 158 17.92 4.65 -9.19
N SER A 159 18.25 5.93 -9.30
CA SER A 159 18.73 6.57 -10.53
C SER A 159 19.99 7.38 -10.18
N ASP A 160 21.09 7.12 -10.86
CA ASP A 160 22.40 7.79 -10.62
C ASP A 160 22.83 7.76 -9.14
N GLY A 161 22.57 6.64 -8.48
CA GLY A 161 22.88 6.46 -7.06
C GLY A 161 22.03 7.30 -6.10
N LYS A 162 20.97 7.96 -6.56
CA LYS A 162 19.99 8.66 -5.73
C LYS A 162 18.67 7.89 -5.72
N PHE A 163 17.87 8.09 -4.67
CA PHE A 163 16.51 7.57 -4.66
C PHE A 163 15.69 8.24 -5.76
N ASP A 164 15.10 7.44 -6.64
CA ASP A 164 14.02 7.86 -7.53
C ASP A 164 12.70 7.44 -6.87
N ILE A 165 11.94 8.41 -6.37
CA ILE A 165 10.71 8.19 -5.60
C ILE A 165 9.55 8.73 -6.42
N ARG A 166 8.56 7.88 -6.67
CA ARG A 166 7.31 8.25 -7.33
C ARG A 166 6.15 7.84 -6.46
N ALA A 167 5.29 8.80 -6.14
CA ALA A 167 4.06 8.54 -5.42
C ALA A 167 2.85 8.78 -6.33
N GLU A 168 1.90 7.85 -6.31
CA GLU A 168 0.63 7.90 -7.03
C GLU A 168 -0.49 7.92 -5.99
N GLY A 169 -1.50 8.76 -6.22
CA GLY A 169 -2.67 8.90 -5.37
C GLY A 169 -2.67 10.15 -4.47
N PRO A 170 -3.69 10.29 -3.60
CA PRO A 170 -4.72 9.29 -3.34
C PRO A 170 -5.72 9.14 -4.48
N GLU A 171 -5.91 7.89 -4.92
CA GLU A 171 -6.92 7.53 -5.91
C GLU A 171 -8.16 7.00 -5.20
N ARG A 172 -9.34 7.45 -5.63
CA ARG A 172 -10.61 6.96 -5.09
C ARG A 172 -11.02 5.66 -5.77
N HIS A 173 -11.56 4.72 -4.99
CA HIS A 173 -12.08 3.46 -5.48
C HIS A 173 -13.47 3.19 -4.88
N PRO A 174 -14.35 2.49 -5.61
CA PRO A 174 -15.53 1.88 -5.01
C PRO A 174 -15.12 0.92 -3.88
N VAL A 175 -15.79 1.03 -2.72
CA VAL A 175 -15.53 0.17 -1.56
C VAL A 175 -15.60 -1.31 -1.92
N SER A 176 -16.62 -1.73 -2.65
CA SER A 176 -16.79 -3.12 -3.09
C SER A 176 -15.64 -3.63 -3.96
N ALA A 177 -15.04 -2.77 -4.78
CA ALA A 177 -13.90 -3.13 -5.63
C ALA A 177 -12.63 -3.38 -4.81
N LEU A 178 -12.39 -2.58 -3.76
CA LEU A 178 -11.27 -2.80 -2.84
C LEU A 178 -11.49 -4.01 -1.94
N LEU A 179 -12.69 -4.20 -1.40
CA LEU A 179 -13.02 -5.39 -0.59
C LEU A 179 -12.84 -6.68 -1.39
N TYR A 180 -13.27 -6.70 -2.66
CA TYR A 180 -13.00 -7.81 -3.57
C TYR A 180 -11.49 -8.06 -3.73
N MET A 181 -10.71 -7.00 -3.94
CA MET A 181 -9.25 -7.13 -4.03
C MET A 181 -8.64 -7.67 -2.74
N PHE A 182 -9.12 -7.25 -1.57
CA PHE A 182 -8.59 -7.69 -0.27
C PHE A 182 -8.80 -9.20 -0.10
N ASP A 183 -9.98 -9.70 -0.44
CA ASP A 183 -10.29 -11.13 -0.39
C ASP A 183 -9.39 -11.94 -1.35
N GLU A 184 -9.26 -11.51 -2.60
CA GLU A 184 -8.41 -12.20 -3.58
C GLU A 184 -6.93 -12.21 -3.18
N VAL A 185 -6.45 -11.10 -2.61
CA VAL A 185 -5.08 -10.98 -2.09
C VAL A 185 -4.89 -11.87 -0.86
N ASN A 186 -5.85 -11.91 0.06
CA ASN A 186 -5.84 -12.77 1.24
C ASN A 186 -5.71 -14.24 0.83
N ARG A 187 -6.63 -14.70 -0.03
CA ARG A 187 -6.71 -16.07 -0.53
C ARG A 187 -5.43 -16.48 -1.27
N SER A 188 -5.01 -15.71 -2.26
CA SER A 188 -3.89 -16.08 -3.14
C SER A 188 -2.49 -15.76 -2.57
N GLY A 189 -2.40 -14.78 -1.66
CA GLY A 189 -1.14 -14.15 -1.26
C GLY A 189 -0.42 -13.45 -2.40
N ILE A 190 -1.12 -13.15 -3.49
CA ILE A 190 -0.60 -12.43 -4.64
C ILE A 190 -1.28 -11.07 -4.63
N TRP A 191 -0.49 -10.02 -4.83
CA TRP A 191 -1.03 -8.70 -5.10
C TRP A 191 -0.71 -8.29 -6.53
N LYS A 192 -1.69 -7.65 -7.18
CA LYS A 192 -1.54 -6.87 -8.40
C LYS A 192 -2.54 -5.71 -8.35
N PRO A 193 -2.19 -4.49 -8.79
CA PRO A 193 -3.16 -3.39 -8.88
C PRO A 193 -4.40 -3.73 -9.70
N SER A 194 -4.27 -4.60 -10.71
CA SER A 194 -5.37 -5.05 -11.57
C SER A 194 -6.37 -5.99 -10.89
N MET A 195 -6.10 -6.44 -9.65
CA MET A 195 -7.07 -7.22 -8.86
C MET A 195 -8.22 -6.35 -8.36
N CYS A 196 -8.04 -5.03 -8.28
CA CYS A 196 -9.13 -4.09 -8.11
C CYS A 196 -9.93 -4.01 -9.42
N PRO A 197 -11.22 -4.39 -9.45
CA PRO A 197 -12.05 -4.33 -10.66
C PRO A 197 -12.16 -2.93 -11.27
N HIS A 198 -12.14 -1.89 -10.42
CA HIS A 198 -12.11 -0.49 -10.84
C HIS A 198 -10.85 -0.18 -11.68
N CYS A 199 -9.67 -0.48 -11.15
CA CYS A 199 -8.40 -0.28 -11.85
C CYS A 199 -8.29 -1.13 -13.14
N SER A 200 -8.81 -2.36 -13.11
CA SER A 200 -8.81 -3.25 -14.28
C SER A 200 -9.58 -2.65 -15.45
N ASN A 201 -10.76 -2.08 -15.18
CA ASN A 201 -11.60 -1.47 -16.20
C ASN A 201 -10.99 -0.19 -16.77
N ILE A 202 -10.42 0.67 -15.92
CA ILE A 202 -9.74 1.90 -16.37
C ILE A 202 -8.60 1.57 -17.34
N ARG A 203 -7.77 0.57 -17.00
CA ARG A 203 -6.66 0.14 -17.86
C ARG A 203 -7.12 -0.36 -19.22
N ARG A 204 -8.20 -1.15 -19.28
CA ARG A 204 -8.75 -1.60 -20.56
C ARG A 204 -9.18 -0.40 -21.39
N ASN A 205 -9.94 0.53 -20.82
CA ASN A 205 -10.43 1.70 -21.55
C ASN A 205 -9.30 2.60 -22.09
N MET A 206 -8.18 2.72 -21.36
CA MET A 206 -7.01 3.45 -21.83
C MET A 206 -6.21 2.72 -22.92
N SER A 207 -6.14 1.38 -22.86
CA SER A 207 -5.47 0.58 -23.89
C SER A 207 -6.10 0.76 -25.27
N TRP A 208 -7.40 1.07 -25.35
CA TRP A 208 -8.10 1.35 -26.61
C TRP A 208 -7.84 2.75 -27.16
N LEU A 209 -7.28 3.68 -26.37
CA LEU A 209 -7.01 5.06 -26.79
C LEU A 209 -5.55 5.29 -27.21
N SER A 210 -4.67 4.30 -27.04
CA SER A 210 -3.24 4.42 -27.33
C SER A 210 -2.77 3.74 -28.62
N ASP A 211 -3.67 3.31 -29.50
CA ASP A 211 -3.30 2.76 -30.82
C ASP A 211 -2.99 3.88 -31.83
N SER A 212 -2.03 4.75 -31.50
CA SER A 212 -1.34 5.60 -32.47
C SER A 212 0.16 5.71 -32.15
N GLU A 213 0.92 4.88 -32.87
CA GLU A 213 2.29 5.09 -33.37
C GLU A 213 3.48 5.09 -32.39
N ASP A 214 4.07 3.89 -32.27
CA ASP A 214 5.47 3.57 -32.57
C ASP A 214 6.58 4.43 -31.91
N SER A 215 7.14 3.94 -30.79
CA SER A 215 8.51 4.22 -30.31
C SER A 215 8.88 3.30 -29.13
N ASP A 216 9.82 2.39 -29.37
CA ASP A 216 10.52 1.63 -28.34
C ASP A 216 11.35 2.57 -27.45
N GLU A 217 10.82 2.96 -26.30
CA GLU A 217 11.62 3.45 -25.17
C GLU A 217 10.85 3.24 -23.86
N THR A 218 11.38 2.39 -22.97
CA THR A 218 10.83 2.16 -21.63
C THR A 218 11.05 3.37 -20.74
N VAL A 219 10.24 4.40 -20.93
CA VAL A 219 10.10 5.55 -20.04
C VAL A 219 8.76 5.42 -19.33
N TRP A 220 8.80 5.19 -18.02
CA TRP A 220 7.57 5.13 -17.20
C TRP A 220 6.91 6.52 -17.20
N GLY A 221 5.82 6.65 -17.96
CA GLY A 221 5.04 7.88 -18.13
C GLY A 221 4.37 8.37 -16.84
N SER A 222 4.28 9.69 -16.72
CA SER A 222 3.59 10.43 -15.66
C SER A 222 2.07 10.45 -15.92
N TRP A 223 1.25 10.32 -14.86
CA TRP A 223 -0.21 10.32 -14.96
C TRP A 223 -0.78 11.70 -14.60
N SER A 224 -1.60 12.27 -15.48
CA SER A 224 -2.43 13.45 -15.20
C SER A 224 -3.91 13.06 -15.10
N HIS A 225 -4.63 13.71 -14.19
CA HIS A 225 -5.98 13.38 -13.74
C HIS A 225 -7.08 13.65 -14.77
N GLN A 226 -8.10 12.78 -14.83
CA GLN A 226 -9.49 13.18 -15.12
C GLN A 226 -10.48 12.26 -14.38
N ILE A 227 -11.40 12.88 -13.63
CA ILE A 227 -12.45 12.25 -12.81
C ILE A 227 -13.77 12.31 -13.57
N ILE A 228 -14.46 11.17 -13.75
CA ILE A 228 -15.89 11.12 -14.08
C ILE A 228 -16.57 10.02 -13.24
N SER A 229 -17.71 10.36 -12.63
CA SER A 229 -18.64 9.49 -11.87
C SER A 229 -19.87 9.08 -12.73
N PRO A 230 -20.90 8.41 -12.20
CA PRO A 230 -20.95 7.18 -11.39
C PRO A 230 -21.79 6.08 -12.08
N PHE A 231 -21.64 4.80 -11.70
CA PHE A 231 -22.70 3.80 -11.91
C PHE A 231 -22.81 2.81 -10.75
N SER A 232 -24.06 2.40 -10.52
CA SER A 232 -24.62 1.78 -9.31
C SER A 232 -24.80 0.26 -9.39
N LYS A 233 -25.03 -0.32 -8.20
CA LYS A 233 -25.72 -1.59 -7.87
C LYS A 233 -24.99 -2.89 -8.20
N CYS A 234 -24.59 -3.61 -7.14
CA CYS A 234 -24.72 -5.07 -7.05
C CYS A 234 -24.86 -5.53 -5.60
N ASN A 235 -25.47 -6.69 -5.46
CA ASN A 235 -26.29 -7.15 -4.36
C ASN A 235 -25.56 -7.48 -3.05
N HIS A 236 -26.33 -7.33 -1.97
CA HIS A 236 -26.14 -7.98 -0.68
C HIS A 236 -26.04 -9.50 -0.83
N GLU A 237 -24.99 -10.09 -0.29
CA GLU A 237 -25.06 -11.35 0.44
C GLU A 237 -23.89 -11.42 1.42
N LEU A 238 -24.19 -11.99 2.58
CA LEU A 238 -23.42 -11.95 3.82
C LEU A 238 -22.00 -12.53 3.66
N PHE A 239 -21.00 -11.79 4.13
CA PHE A 239 -19.71 -12.36 4.51
C PHE A 239 -19.46 -12.06 5.98
N GLU A 240 -19.90 -12.98 6.84
CA GLU A 240 -19.21 -13.23 8.10
C GLU A 240 -17.83 -13.79 7.77
N VAL A 241 -16.84 -12.91 7.60
CA VAL A 241 -15.44 -13.32 7.75
C VAL A 241 -15.21 -13.43 9.25
N ALA A 242 -15.27 -14.67 9.74
CA ALA A 242 -14.96 -15.02 11.11
C ALA A 242 -13.53 -14.54 11.45
N PHE A 243 -13.43 -13.40 12.12
CA PHE A 243 -12.34 -13.15 13.05
C PHE A 243 -12.66 -13.98 14.29
N SER A 244 -12.06 -15.16 14.41
CA SER A 244 -12.06 -15.87 15.69
C SER A 244 -11.30 -15.01 16.69
N ILE A 245 -12.04 -14.29 17.53
CA ILE A 245 -11.55 -13.69 18.76
C ILE A 245 -11.12 -14.86 19.64
N LEU A 246 -9.82 -14.95 19.92
CA LEU A 246 -9.35 -15.71 21.07
C LEU A 246 -9.87 -14.98 22.31
N GLU A 247 -10.98 -15.45 22.87
CA GLU A 247 -11.30 -15.18 24.27
C GLU A 247 -10.18 -15.79 25.13
N LEU A 248 -9.30 -14.93 25.62
CA LEU A 248 -8.46 -15.28 26.76
C LEU A 248 -9.32 -15.18 28.01
N ASP A 249 -9.91 -16.30 28.40
CA ASP A 249 -10.39 -16.50 29.76
C ASP A 249 -9.19 -16.40 30.71
N TYR A 250 -9.09 -15.29 31.43
CA TYR A 250 -8.24 -15.18 32.60
C TYR A 250 -9.00 -15.72 33.81
N HIS A 251 -8.53 -16.84 34.33
CA HIS A 251 -8.82 -17.32 35.68
C HIS A 251 -7.95 -16.60 36.71
#